data_AF-A0A259D6V4-F1
#
_entry.id   AF-A0A259D6V4-F1
#
_cell.length_a   1.000
_cell.length_b   1.000
_cell.length_c   1.000
_cell.angle_alpha   90.00
_cell.angle_beta   90.00
_cell.angle_gamma   90.00
#
_symmetry.space_group_name_H-M   'P 1'
#
loop_
_entity.id
_entity.type
_entity.pdbx_description
1 polymer ?
#
loop_
_entity_poly.entity_id
_entity_poly.type
_entity_poly.pdbx_seq_one_letter_code
_entity_poly.pdbx_strand_id
1 'polypeptide(L)' 'QPKSIKETLEGLKDAEGKPIVQGIFASVPYCIELFGGPIIQTHESVIKVYRPKSAVKK' A
#
# COMPACT_ATOMS: atom_id res chain seq x y z
N GLN A 1 -14.10 8.02 -5.71
CA GLN A 1 -13.93 6.56 -5.82
C GLN A 1 -15.07 5.87 -5.06
N PRO A 2 -15.72 4.84 -5.62
CA PRO A 2 -16.74 4.07 -4.90
C PRO A 2 -16.18 3.49 -3.58
N LYS A 3 -17.03 3.42 -2.54
CA LYS A 3 -16.63 3.03 -1.18
C LYS A 3 -15.87 1.69 -1.15
N SER A 4 -16.43 0.65 -1.76
CA SER A 4 -15.85 -0.71 -1.74
C SER A 4 -14.49 -0.80 -2.44
N ILE A 5 -14.27 -0.03 -3.51
CA ILE A 5 -12.98 0.00 -4.21
C ILE A 5 -11.93 0.65 -3.31
N LYS A 6 -12.28 1.77 -2.67
CA LYS A 6 -11.38 2.48 -1.75
C LYS A 6 -10.98 1.59 -0.57
N GLU A 7 -11.94 0.94 0.07
CA GLU A 7 -11.71 0.04 1.20
C GLU A 7 -10.85 -1.17 0.82
N THR A 8 -11.02 -1.70 -0.39
CA THR A 8 -10.20 -2.82 -0.88
C THR A 8 -8.75 -2.41 -1.13
N LEU A 9 -8.54 -1.24 -1.77
CA LEU A 9 -7.21 -0.77 -2.16
C LEU A 9 -6.43 -0.17 -0.98
N GLU A 10 -7.07 0.70 -0.19
CA GLU A 10 -6.43 1.42 0.92
C GLU A 10 -6.51 0.66 2.25
N GLY A 11 -7.49 -0.24 2.38
CA GLY A 11 -7.77 -0.95 3.62
C GLY A 11 -8.84 -0.27 4.46
N LEU A 12 -9.18 -0.91 5.58
CA LEU A 12 -10.17 -0.41 6.54
C LEU A 12 -9.46 0.48 7.56
N LYS A 13 -9.92 1.72 7.71
CA LYS A 13 -9.47 2.67 8.75
C LYS A 13 -10.55 2.82 9.82
N ASP A 14 -10.14 3.04 11.07
CA ASP A 14 -11.06 3.36 12.17
C ASP A 14 -11.51 4.83 12.11
N ALA A 15 -12.33 5.25 13.09
CA ALA A 15 -12.85 6.60 13.18
C ALA A 15 -11.76 7.67 13.42
N GLU A 16 -10.60 7.27 13.94
CA GLU A 16 -9.44 8.12 14.18
C GLU A 16 -8.45 8.12 12.98
N GLY A 17 -8.78 7.39 11.91
CA GLY A 17 -7.99 7.30 10.69
C GLY A 17 -6.86 6.27 10.74
N LYS A 18 -6.76 5.48 11.80
CA LYS A 18 -5.72 4.45 11.96
C LYS A 18 -6.13 3.18 11.18
N PRO A 19 -5.19 2.54 10.46
CA PRO A 19 -5.49 1.34 9.69
C PRO A 19 -5.78 0.15 10.62
N ILE A 20 -6.98 -0.40 10.53
CA ILE A 20 -7.39 -1.67 11.16
C ILE A 20 -6.88 -2.84 10.30
N VAL A 21 -7.08 -2.75 8.98
CA VAL A 21 -6.63 -3.74 8.00
C VAL A 21 -5.93 -3.01 6.87
N GLN A 22 -4.74 -3.47 6.50
CA GLN A 22 -3.99 -2.93 5.36
C GLN A 22 -4.69 -3.29 4.05
N GLY A 23 -4.82 -2.32 3.15
CA GLY A 23 -5.35 -2.57 1.81
C GLY A 23 -4.42 -3.40 0.95
N ILE A 24 -4.98 -4.06 -0.07
CA ILE A 24 -4.22 -4.94 -0.96
C ILE A 24 -3.10 -4.19 -1.70
N PHE A 25 -3.29 -2.89 -1.92
CA PHE A 25 -2.33 -2.07 -2.66
C PHE A 25 -1.02 -1.86 -1.90
N ALA A 26 -0.95 -2.13 -0.59
CA ALA A 26 0.29 -2.03 0.18
C ALA A 26 1.38 -2.98 -0.33
N SER A 27 1.00 -4.11 -0.94
CA SER A 27 1.92 -5.12 -1.48
C SER A 27 2.21 -4.95 -2.97
N VAL A 28 1.30 -4.30 -3.71
CA VAL A 28 1.34 -4.24 -5.19
C VAL A 28 2.64 -3.61 -5.72
N PRO A 29 3.14 -2.48 -5.18
CA PRO A 29 4.40 -1.90 -5.66
C PRO A 29 5.59 -2.85 -5.56
N TYR A 30 5.72 -3.58 -4.45
CA TYR A 30 6.83 -4.54 -4.28
C TYR A 30 6.66 -5.76 -5.20
N CYS A 31 5.43 -6.24 -5.42
CA CYS A 31 5.18 -7.28 -6.41
C CYS A 31 5.64 -6.85 -7.82
N ILE A 32 5.35 -5.62 -8.23
CA ILE A 32 5.77 -5.10 -9.54
C ILE A 32 7.29 -5.03 -9.64
N GLU A 33 7.97 -4.55 -8.59
CA GLU A 33 9.44 -4.54 -8.52
C GLU A 33 10.03 -5.96 -8.67
N LEU A 34 9.41 -6.96 -8.03
CA LEU A 34 9.86 -8.36 -8.12
C LEU A 34 9.72 -8.96 -9.52
N PHE A 35 8.76 -8.49 -10.33
CA PHE A 35 8.61 -8.89 -11.73
C PHE A 35 9.52 -8.09 -12.70
N GLY A 36 10.47 -7.31 -12.17
CA GLY A 36 11.37 -6.48 -12.98
C GLY A 36 10.72 -5.19 -13.49
N GLY A 37 9.57 -4.81 -12.92
CA GLY A 37 8.91 -3.54 -13.20
C GLY A 37 9.59 -2.35 -12.54
N PRO A 38 9.05 -1.13 -12.76
CA PRO A 38 9.59 0.08 -12.15
C PRO A 38 9.37 0.11 -10.63
N ILE A 39 10.19 0.90 -9.94
CA ILE A 39 9.99 1.20 -8.52
C ILE A 39 8.84 2.19 -8.37
N ILE A 40 7.79 1.77 -7.66
CA ILE A 40 6.57 2.56 -7.49
C ILE A 40 6.51 3.13 -6.09
N GLN A 41 6.40 4.46 -5.97
CA GLN A 41 6.20 5.14 -4.69
C GLN A 41 4.71 5.46 -4.48
N THR A 42 4.30 5.55 -3.21
CA THR A 42 2.93 5.93 -2.83
C THR A 42 2.96 7.10 -1.86
N HIS A 43 1.84 7.80 -1.77
CA HIS A 43 1.63 8.81 -0.72
C HIS A 43 1.35 8.09 0.61
N GLU A 44 2.24 8.27 1.59
CA GLU A 44 2.12 7.61 2.90
C GLU A 44 0.86 8.04 3.68
N SER A 45 0.32 9.23 3.39
CA SER A 45 -0.96 9.70 3.94
C SER A 45 -2.15 8.86 3.48
N VAL A 46 -2.03 8.18 2.34
CA VAL A 46 -3.06 7.30 1.78
C VAL A 46 -2.77 5.86 2.16
N ILE A 47 -1.59 5.36 1.75
CA ILE A 47 -1.17 3.99 1.99
C ILE A 47 0.36 3.89 2.09
N LYS A 48 0.83 3.16 3.11
CA LYS A 48 2.24 2.82 3.28
C LYS A 48 2.55 1.51 2.58
N VAL A 49 3.49 1.53 1.65
CA VAL A 49 3.92 0.32 0.94
C VAL A 49 4.74 -0.56 1.85
N TYR A 50 4.43 -1.85 1.82
CA TYR A 50 5.25 -2.87 2.44
C TYR A 50 6.48 -3.16 1.56
N ARG A 51 7.67 -3.02 2.16
CA ARG A 51 8.93 -3.53 1.58
C ARG A 51 9.73 -4.26 2.66
N PRO A 52 10.30 -5.43 2.39
CA PRO A 52 11.22 -6.09 3.32
C PRO A 52 12.50 -5.25 3.48
N LYS A 53 13.20 -5.39 4.63
CA LYS A 53 14.38 -4.59 4.96
C LYS A 53 15.47 -4.59 3.86
N SER A 54 15.60 -5.69 3.13
CA SER A 54 16.54 -5.84 2.01
C SER A 54 16.16 -5.03 0.76
N ALA A 55 14.88 -4.68 0.59
CA ALA A 55 14.35 -3.95 -0.56
C ALA A 55 14.08 -2.47 -0.27
N VAL A 56 14.23 -2.03 0.98
CA VAL A 56 14.15 -0.60 1.31
C VAL A 56 15.40 0.09 0.77
N LYS A 57 15.28 0.77 -0.38
CA LYS A 57 16.31 1.69 -0.85
C LYS A 57 16.38 2.89 0.11
N LYS A 58 17.59 3.20 0.61
CA LYS A 58 17.89 4.46 1.30
C LYS A 58 17.82 5.62 0.33
#